data_AF-A0A945BEY2-F1
#
_entry.id   AF-A0A945BEY2-F1
#
_cell.length_a   1.000
_cell.length_b   1.000
_cell.length_c   1.000
_cell.angle_alpha   90.00
_cell.angle_beta   90.00
_cell.angle_gamma   90.00
#
_symmetry.space_group_name_H-M   'P 1'
#
loop_
_entity.id
_entity.type
_entity.pdbx_description
1 polymer ?
#
loop_
_entity_poly.entity_id
_entity_poly.type
_entity_poly.pdbx_seq_one_letter_code
_entity_poly.pdbx_strand_id
1 'polypeptide(L)'
;FIPRPKVQSAFISIEKRSDFNKNDVNIKKFSQVVRMAFNQRRKMLRNSLSTLNIDLDVCKVDFKRRPEQLTVSEFIDISNNII
;
A
#
# COMPACT_ATOMS: atom_id res chain seq x y z
N PHE A 1 11.19 23.38 -20.69
CA PHE A 1 12.04 22.38 -21.37
C PHE A 1 12.19 22.78 -22.83
N ILE A 2 13.42 22.74 -23.34
CA ILE A 2 13.72 23.01 -24.74
C ILE A 2 14.45 21.76 -25.27
N PRO A 3 13.88 21.03 -26.24
CA PRO A 3 12.58 21.27 -26.90
C PRO A 3 11.37 20.95 -25.99
N ARG A 4 10.16 21.34 -26.45
CA ARG A 4 8.91 21.20 -25.68
C ARG A 4 8.47 19.73 -25.56
N PRO A 5 8.19 19.22 -24.34
CA PRO A 5 7.71 17.86 -24.12
C PRO A 5 6.24 17.71 -24.52
N LYS A 6 5.80 16.46 -24.79
CA LYS A 6 4.41 16.11 -25.10
C LYS A 6 3.51 15.96 -23.86
N VAL A 7 4.08 16.10 -22.67
CA VAL A 7 3.40 15.91 -21.38
C VAL A 7 3.54 17.16 -20.51
N GLN A 8 2.60 17.32 -19.58
CA GLN A 8 2.66 18.39 -18.58
C GLN A 8 3.72 18.09 -17.53
N SER A 9 4.26 19.14 -16.91
CA SER A 9 5.23 19.05 -15.83
C SER A 9 4.60 19.55 -14.53
N ALA A 10 5.02 18.99 -13.40
CA ALA A 10 4.63 19.43 -12.08
C ALA A 10 5.87 19.45 -11.17
N PHE A 11 5.91 20.41 -10.25
CA PHE A 11 6.88 20.42 -9.16
C PHE A 11 6.24 19.79 -7.92
N ILE A 12 6.95 18.88 -7.27
CA ILE A 12 6.54 18.24 -6.02
C ILE A 12 7.64 18.43 -4.98
N SER A 13 7.26 18.71 -3.75
CA SER A 13 8.15 18.65 -2.59
C SER A 13 7.75 17.44 -1.76
N ILE A 14 8.74 16.67 -1.29
CA ILE A 14 8.52 15.52 -0.43
C ILE A 14 9.35 15.76 0.82
N GLU A 15 8.66 15.87 1.95
CA GLU A 15 9.29 16.03 3.26
C GLU A 15 9.07 14.78 4.11
N LYS A 16 10.05 14.47 4.95
CA LYS A 16 9.97 13.33 5.85
C LYS A 16 8.98 13.65 6.97
N ARG A 17 7.97 12.80 7.15
CA ARG A 17 7.05 12.87 8.31
C ARG A 17 7.83 12.72 9.63
N SER A 18 7.61 13.67 10.54
CA SER A 18 8.20 13.67 11.89
C SER A 18 7.48 12.74 12.86
N ASP A 19 6.20 12.45 12.59
CA ASP A 19 5.29 11.65 13.41
C ASP A 19 5.34 10.14 13.08
N PHE A 20 6.20 9.71 12.15
CA PHE A 20 6.29 8.31 11.73
C PHE A 20 7.42 7.58 12.46
N ASN A 21 7.07 6.54 13.23
CA ASN A 21 8.04 5.66 13.86
C ASN A 21 8.38 4.47 12.95
N LYS A 22 9.68 4.29 12.66
CA LYS A 22 10.18 3.23 11.78
C LYS A 22 9.90 1.83 12.34
N ASN A 23 9.73 1.70 13.65
CA ASN A 23 9.49 0.41 14.29
C ASN A 23 8.05 -0.08 14.14
N ASP A 24 7.12 0.79 13.71
CA ASP A 24 5.70 0.46 13.58
C ASP A 24 5.41 -0.38 12.32
N VAL A 25 6.38 -0.47 11.40
CA VAL A 25 6.20 -1.11 10.09
C VAL A 25 7.40 -1.97 9.73
N ASN A 26 7.14 -3.25 9.49
CA ASN A 26 8.10 -4.08 8.76
C ASN A 26 8.08 -3.73 7.27
N ILE A 27 9.07 -2.93 6.83
CA ILE A 27 9.15 -2.41 5.45
C ILE A 27 9.11 -3.54 4.40
N LYS A 28 9.69 -4.72 4.69
CA LYS A 28 9.68 -5.85 3.74
C LYS A 28 8.26 -6.39 3.54
N LYS A 29 7.55 -6.65 4.65
CA LYS A 29 6.14 -7.11 4.62
C LYS A 29 5.25 -6.05 3.95
N PHE A 30 5.43 -4.78 4.30
CA PHE A 30 4.64 -3.69 3.74
C PHE A 30 4.83 -3.56 2.22
N SER A 31 6.07 -3.56 1.75
CA SER A 31 6.39 -3.51 0.32
C SER A 31 5.81 -4.72 -0.43
N GLN A 32 5.86 -5.92 0.16
CA GLN A 32 5.25 -7.11 -0.41
C GLN A 32 3.73 -6.97 -0.57
N VAL A 33 3.02 -6.53 0.46
CA VAL A 33 1.57 -6.32 0.43
C VAL A 33 1.19 -5.30 -0.63
N VAL A 34 1.81 -4.12 -0.61
CA VAL A 34 1.52 -3.03 -1.57
C VAL A 34 1.77 -3.52 -3.00
N ARG A 35 2.89 -4.20 -3.24
CA ARG A 35 3.23 -4.73 -4.57
C ARG A 35 2.20 -5.75 -5.04
N MET A 36 1.83 -6.71 -4.20
CA MET A 36 0.86 -7.76 -4.56
C MET A 36 -0.53 -7.18 -4.81
N ALA A 37 -0.96 -6.23 -3.98
CA ALA A 37 -2.23 -5.54 -4.15
C ALA A 37 -2.29 -4.80 -5.49
N PHE A 38 -1.32 -3.91 -5.78
CA PHE A 38 -1.35 -3.08 -6.99
C PHE A 38 -0.99 -3.81 -8.28
N ASN A 39 -0.26 -4.94 -8.22
CA ASN A 39 -0.08 -5.81 -9.40
C ASN A 39 -1.41 -6.33 -9.94
N GLN A 40 -2.42 -6.47 -9.09
CA GLN A 40 -3.77 -6.85 -9.46
C GLN A 40 -4.78 -5.73 -9.20
N ARG A 41 -4.43 -4.46 -9.51
CA ARG A 41 -5.22 -3.25 -9.16
C ARG A 41 -6.74 -3.29 -9.40
N ARG A 42 -7.24 -4.12 -10.33
CA ARG A 42 -8.69 -4.23 -10.61
C ARG A 42 -9.41 -5.33 -9.83
N LYS A 43 -8.68 -6.13 -9.05
CA LYS A 43 -9.20 -7.22 -8.23
C LYS A 43 -9.41 -6.74 -6.79
N MET A 44 -10.34 -7.39 -6.10
CA MET A 44 -10.53 -7.19 -4.65
C MET A 44 -9.32 -7.72 -3.89
N LEU A 45 -9.02 -7.13 -2.74
CA LEU A 45 -7.86 -7.50 -1.91
C LEU A 45 -7.86 -8.97 -1.52
N ARG A 46 -9.03 -9.57 -1.24
CA ARG A 46 -9.15 -11.01 -0.96
C ARG A 46 -8.54 -11.89 -2.05
N ASN A 47 -8.54 -11.43 -3.30
CA ASN A 47 -7.97 -12.15 -4.43
C ASN A 47 -6.51 -11.78 -4.63
N SER A 48 -6.17 -10.49 -4.50
CA SER A 48 -4.81 -9.99 -4.71
C SER A 48 -3.83 -10.45 -3.64
N LEU A 49 -4.32 -10.67 -2.42
CA LEU A 49 -3.53 -11.06 -1.23
C LEU A 49 -3.82 -12.50 -0.78
N SER A 50 -4.50 -13.31 -1.61
CA SER A 50 -4.96 -14.65 -1.23
C SER A 50 -3.83 -15.63 -0.85
N THR A 51 -2.59 -15.36 -1.27
CA THR A 51 -1.43 -16.19 -0.97
C THR A 51 -0.70 -15.76 0.30
N LEU A 52 -1.12 -14.67 0.95
CA LEU A 52 -0.59 -14.24 2.24
C LEU A 52 -1.42 -14.84 3.35
N ASN A 53 -0.75 -15.32 4.39
CA ASN A 53 -1.40 -15.79 5.59
C ASN A 53 -1.64 -14.60 6.53
N ILE A 54 -2.79 -13.93 6.36
CA ILE A 54 -3.16 -12.75 7.13
C ILE A 54 -4.16 -13.15 8.21
N ASP A 55 -3.92 -12.70 9.43
CA ASP A 55 -4.88 -12.84 10.53
C ASP A 55 -6.10 -11.92 10.30
N LEU A 56 -7.20 -12.52 9.81
CA LEU A 56 -8.44 -11.81 9.53
C LEU A 56 -9.27 -11.53 10.79
N ASP A 57 -8.98 -12.19 11.91
CA ASP A 57 -9.69 -11.96 13.17
C ASP A 57 -9.19 -10.67 13.84
N VAL A 58 -7.91 -10.32 13.60
CA VAL A 58 -7.28 -9.11 14.13
C VAL A 58 -7.31 -7.95 13.13
N CYS A 59 -7.12 -8.21 11.83
CA CYS A 59 -7.08 -7.16 10.81
C CYS A 59 -8.47 -6.60 10.51
N LYS A 60 -8.69 -5.32 10.79
CA LYS A 60 -10.02 -4.67 10.67
C LYS A 60 -10.33 -4.15 9.26
N VAL A 61 -9.52 -4.51 8.26
CA VAL A 61 -9.66 -4.01 6.89
C VAL A 61 -10.67 -4.84 6.09
N ASP A 62 -11.54 -4.17 5.34
CA ASP A 62 -12.47 -4.85 4.43
C ASP A 62 -11.76 -5.34 3.15
N PHE A 63 -11.52 -6.65 3.07
CA PHE A 63 -10.88 -7.31 1.93
C PHE A 63 -11.74 -7.38 0.65
N LYS A 64 -13.00 -6.90 0.68
CA LYS A 64 -13.83 -6.74 -0.53
C LYS A 64 -13.51 -5.45 -1.30
N ARG A 65 -12.71 -4.54 -0.72
CA ARG A 65 -12.24 -3.32 -1.39
C ARG A 65 -11.09 -3.60 -2.36
N ARG A 66 -10.83 -2.63 -3.24
CA ARG A 66 -9.68 -2.61 -4.15
C ARG A 66 -8.50 -1.85 -3.55
N PRO A 67 -7.25 -2.10 -3.99
CA PRO A 67 -6.05 -1.46 -3.45
C PRO A 67 -6.08 0.06 -3.47
N GLU A 68 -6.60 0.68 -4.54
CA GLU A 68 -6.68 2.14 -4.66
C GLU A 68 -7.63 2.80 -3.67
N GLN A 69 -8.51 2.02 -3.03
CA GLN A 69 -9.46 2.53 -2.05
C GLN A 69 -8.85 2.56 -0.64
N LEU A 70 -7.69 1.93 -0.41
CA LEU A 70 -7.08 1.82 0.92
C LEU A 70 -6.18 3.01 1.25
N THR A 71 -6.17 3.36 2.53
CA THR A 71 -5.23 4.30 3.14
C THR A 71 -3.90 3.63 3.47
N VAL A 72 -2.86 4.44 3.69
CA VAL A 72 -1.53 3.93 4.08
C VAL A 72 -1.59 3.16 5.42
N SER A 73 -2.38 3.64 6.38
CA SER A 73 -2.54 2.99 7.69
C SER A 73 -3.20 1.61 7.56
N GLU A 74 -4.17 1.44 6.66
CA GLU A 74 -4.77 0.12 6.39
C GLU A 74 -3.75 -0.85 5.77
N PHE A 75 -2.86 -0.38 4.90
CA PHE A 75 -1.77 -1.22 4.38
C PHE A 75 -0.76 -1.62 5.47
N ILE A 76 -0.50 -0.72 6.42
CA ILE A 76 0.34 -1.01 7.59
C ILE A 76 -0.34 -2.09 8.45
N ASP A 77 -1.63 -1.96 8.71
CA ASP A 77 -2.40 -2.93 9.50
C ASP A 77 -2.37 -4.33 8.84
N ILE A 78 -2.64 -4.41 7.54
CA ILE A 78 -2.54 -5.69 6.79
C ILE A 78 -1.12 -6.26 6.91
N SER A 79 -0.09 -5.44 6.74
CA SER A 79 1.32 -5.87 6.82
C SER A 79 1.71 -6.39 8.19
N ASN A 80 1.20 -5.78 9.26
CA ASN A 80 1.52 -6.16 10.64
C ASN A 80 0.82 -7.46 11.07
N ASN A 81 -0.33 -7.76 10.47
CA ASN A 81 -1.11 -8.98 10.74
C ASN A 81 -0.79 -10.16 9.81
N ILE A 82 0.36 -10.15 9.11
CA ILE A 82 0.84 -11.33 8.37
C ILE A 82 1.54 -12.29 9.32
N ILE A 83 1.04 -13.52 9.41
CA ILE A 83 1.58 -14.63 10.21
C ILE A 83 2.58 -15.44 9.38
#